data_AF-U3U3B2-F1
#
_entry.id   AF-U3U3B2-F1
#
_cell.length_a   1.000
_cell.length_b   1.000
_cell.length_c   1.000
_cell.angle_alpha   90.00
_cell.angle_beta   90.00
_cell.angle_gamma   90.00
#
_symmetry.space_group_name_H-M   'P 1'
#
loop_
_entity.id
_entity.type
_entity.pdbx_description
1 polymer ?
#
loop_
_entity_poly.entity_id
_entity_poly.type
_entity_poly.pdbx_seq_one_letter_code
_entity_poly.pdbx_strand_id
1 'polypeptide(L)'
;MIESLVNSGEPLGLEAGSKAELMAVLAHAGKTRSVIVCNGYKDREYIRLALIGEKLGHKVYLVIEKMTEVRLVLEEAERLNVVPRLGIRARLASQGSGKWQSSGGEKSKFGLAASQVLQLVDIMRKAGRLDSLQVLHFHLGSQCPIFAISPPACLGLTTKAHVRSQTARSTTA
;
A
#
# COMPACT_ATOMS: atom_id res chain seq x y z
N MET A 1 14.82 -16.08 -12.70
CA MET A 1 13.80 -15.14 -13.25
C MET A 1 13.91 -13.76 -12.62
N ILE A 2 13.92 -13.65 -11.28
CA ILE A 2 14.08 -12.37 -10.56
C ILE A 2 15.43 -11.69 -10.90
N GLU A 3 16.54 -12.44 -10.93
CA GLU A 3 17.87 -11.93 -11.31
C GLU A 3 17.94 -11.21 -12.66
N SER A 4 17.15 -11.66 -13.65
CA SER A 4 17.18 -11.06 -14.98
C SER A 4 16.46 -9.70 -15.03
N LEU A 5 15.51 -9.46 -14.13
CA LEU A 5 14.77 -8.19 -14.07
C LEU A 5 15.54 -7.13 -13.29
N VAL A 6 16.28 -7.54 -12.26
CA VAL A 6 17.02 -6.61 -11.38
C VAL A 6 18.28 -6.08 -12.06
N ASN A 7 18.90 -6.87 -12.94
CA ASN A 7 20.08 -6.46 -13.69
C ASN A 7 19.78 -5.58 -14.92
N SER A 8 18.50 -5.22 -15.17
CA SER A 8 18.10 -4.42 -16.34
C SER A 8 18.43 -2.91 -16.22
N GLY A 9 18.83 -2.42 -15.04
CA GLY A 9 19.16 -1.01 -14.80
C GLY A 9 17.96 -0.06 -14.71
N GLU A 10 16.75 -0.53 -15.03
CA GLU A 10 15.50 0.20 -14.88
C GLU A 10 15.00 0.16 -13.42
N PRO A 11 14.28 1.20 -12.95
CA PRO A 11 13.74 1.23 -11.59
C PRO A 11 12.69 0.12 -11.40
N LEU A 12 13.13 -0.99 -10.81
CA LEU A 12 12.30 -2.16 -10.57
C LEU A 12 11.50 -2.03 -9.27
N GLY A 13 10.17 -2.13 -9.40
CA GLY A 13 9.26 -2.37 -8.28
C GLY A 13 9.11 -3.86 -8.03
N LEU A 14 9.38 -4.30 -6.80
CA LEU A 14 9.21 -5.69 -6.38
C LEU A 14 7.96 -5.81 -5.49
N GLU A 15 7.22 -6.90 -5.63
CA GLU A 15 6.05 -7.21 -4.78
C GLU A 15 6.33 -8.47 -3.96
N ALA A 16 5.97 -8.45 -2.68
CA ALA A 16 6.04 -9.61 -1.79
C ALA A 16 4.65 -9.87 -1.18
N GLY A 17 4.12 -11.08 -1.36
CA GLY A 17 2.85 -11.53 -0.78
C GLY A 17 3.01 -12.36 0.50
N SER A 18 4.24 -12.76 0.83
CA SER A 18 4.58 -13.62 1.98
C SER A 18 5.93 -13.28 2.60
N LYS A 19 6.17 -13.75 3.84
CA LYS A 19 7.42 -13.49 4.58
C LYS A 19 8.64 -14.03 3.83
N ALA A 20 8.53 -15.23 3.25
CA ALA A 20 9.60 -15.84 2.48
C ALA A 20 9.93 -15.03 1.21
N GLU A 21 8.91 -14.54 0.51
CA GLU A 21 9.10 -13.66 -0.65
C GLU A 21 9.74 -12.33 -0.25
N LEU A 22 9.33 -11.72 0.87
CA LEU A 22 9.95 -10.49 1.36
C LEU A 22 11.43 -10.69 1.69
N MET A 23 11.79 -11.81 2.31
CA MET A 23 13.20 -12.15 2.55
C MET A 23 13.98 -12.31 1.25
N ALA A 24 13.41 -13.00 0.26
CA ALA A 24 14.04 -13.17 -1.05
C ALA A 24 14.21 -11.82 -1.76
N VAL A 25 13.20 -10.95 -1.71
CA VAL A 25 13.23 -9.59 -2.26
C VAL A 25 14.33 -8.75 -1.59
N LEU A 26 14.42 -8.76 -0.25
CA LEU A 26 15.45 -8.01 0.47
C LEU A 26 16.86 -8.55 0.21
N ALA A 27 17.02 -9.88 0.15
CA ALA A 27 18.29 -10.50 -0.19
C ALA A 27 18.77 -10.12 -1.60
N HIS A 28 17.83 -9.99 -2.53
CA HIS A 28 18.14 -9.71 -3.93
C HIS A 28 18.23 -8.21 -4.27
N ALA A 29 17.48 -7.35 -3.59
CA ALA A 29 17.56 -5.90 -3.76
C ALA A 29 18.95 -5.35 -3.38
N GLY A 30 19.69 -6.05 -2.52
CA GLY A 30 21.08 -5.75 -2.21
C GLY A 30 21.28 -4.31 -1.74
N LYS A 31 22.25 -3.59 -2.34
CA LYS A 31 22.51 -2.15 -2.06
C LYS A 31 21.66 -1.21 -2.91
N THR A 32 20.88 -1.74 -3.84
CA THR A 32 20.12 -0.94 -4.78
C THR A 32 18.82 -0.53 -4.11
N ARG A 33 18.56 0.78 -4.03
CA ARG A 33 17.35 1.31 -3.39
C ARG A 33 16.11 1.02 -4.24
N SER A 34 15.54 -0.17 -4.05
CA SER A 34 14.33 -0.61 -4.75
C SER A 34 13.05 -0.14 -4.05
N VAL A 35 11.98 -0.08 -4.83
CA VAL A 35 10.61 0.04 -4.33
C VAL A 35 10.08 -1.36 -4.06
N ILE A 36 9.56 -1.60 -2.86
CA ILE A 36 9.02 -2.89 -2.45
C ILE A 36 7.58 -2.69 -1.98
N VAL A 37 6.63 -3.45 -2.52
CA VAL A 37 5.23 -3.43 -2.11
C VAL A 37 4.92 -4.73 -1.38
N CYS A 38 4.47 -4.62 -0.13
CA CYS A 38 4.16 -5.75 0.73
C CYS A 38 2.65 -5.96 0.82
N ASN A 39 2.16 -7.03 0.19
CA ASN A 39 0.77 -7.48 0.22
C ASN A 39 0.62 -8.79 1.03
N GLY A 40 -0.61 -9.28 1.13
CA GLY A 40 -0.91 -10.57 1.77
C GLY A 40 -1.00 -10.51 3.29
N TYR A 41 -0.95 -11.68 3.95
CA TYR A 41 -1.11 -11.79 5.40
C TYR A 41 0.17 -11.38 6.14
N LYS A 42 0.04 -10.41 7.05
CA LYS A 42 1.19 -9.83 7.77
C LYS A 42 1.08 -10.13 9.26
N ASP A 43 1.99 -10.96 9.74
CA ASP A 43 2.25 -11.12 11.17
C ASP A 43 3.24 -10.06 11.66
N ARG A 44 3.51 -10.06 12.97
CA ARG A 44 4.42 -9.11 13.61
C ARG A 44 5.84 -9.18 13.03
N GLU A 45 6.31 -10.39 12.71
CA GLU A 45 7.65 -10.60 12.18
C GLU A 45 7.79 -10.08 10.75
N TYR A 46 6.79 -10.34 9.90
CA TYR A 46 6.71 -9.77 8.56
C TYR A 46 6.80 -8.25 8.61
N ILE A 47 5.97 -7.60 9.44
CA ILE A 47 5.94 -6.14 9.58
C ILE A 47 7.30 -5.63 10.01
N ARG A 48 7.90 -6.25 11.02
CA ARG A 48 9.23 -5.88 11.50
C ARG A 48 10.28 -5.97 10.40
N LEU A 49 10.27 -7.04 9.62
CA LEU A 49 11.19 -7.22 8.49
C LEU A 49 11.02 -6.14 7.42
N ALA A 50 9.77 -5.80 7.08
CA ALA A 50 9.47 -4.74 6.13
C ALA A 50 9.98 -3.37 6.61
N LEU A 51 9.78 -3.04 7.88
CA LEU A 51 10.28 -1.79 8.48
C LEU A 51 11.81 -1.74 8.56
N ILE A 52 12.47 -2.88 8.79
CA ILE A 52 13.93 -2.98 8.69
C ILE A 52 14.37 -2.69 7.25
N GLY A 53 13.66 -3.23 6.25
CA GLY A 53 13.90 -2.93 4.84
C GLY A 53 13.82 -1.42 4.53
N GLU A 54 12.82 -0.72 5.09
CA GLU A 54 12.72 0.74 4.99
C GLU A 54 13.93 1.43 5.62
N LYS A 55 14.36 0.97 6.81
CA LYS A 55 15.53 1.51 7.52
C LYS A 55 16.85 1.30 6.77
N LEU A 56 16.95 0.22 5.98
CA LEU A 56 18.08 -0.05 5.09
C LEU A 56 18.10 0.86 3.84
N GLY A 57 17.05 1.67 3.64
CA GLY A 57 16.99 2.68 2.59
C GLY A 57 16.16 2.28 1.36
N HIS A 58 15.50 1.12 1.40
CA HIS A 58 14.47 0.77 0.41
C HIS A 58 13.20 1.59 0.66
N LYS A 59 12.37 1.74 -0.38
CA LYS A 59 11.04 2.33 -0.24
C LYS A 59 10.03 1.20 -0.10
N VAL A 60 9.69 0.84 1.14
CA VAL A 60 8.84 -0.31 1.47
C VAL A 60 7.43 0.17 1.80
N TYR A 61 6.48 -0.14 0.91
CA TYR A 61 5.06 0.14 1.09
C TYR A 61 4.37 -1.06 1.74
N LEU A 62 3.98 -0.93 3.00
CA LEU A 62 3.16 -1.89 3.71
C LEU A 62 1.68 -1.64 3.38
N VAL A 63 1.09 -2.48 2.52
CA VAL A 63 -0.31 -2.34 2.13
C VAL A 63 -1.20 -2.95 3.21
N ILE A 64 -1.99 -2.13 3.90
CA ILE A 64 -2.95 -2.57 4.91
C ILE A 64 -4.11 -3.28 4.20
N GLU A 65 -4.27 -4.57 4.53
CA GLU A 65 -5.37 -5.40 4.02
C GLU A 65 -6.38 -5.76 5.09
N LYS A 66 -6.00 -5.65 6.38
CA LYS A 66 -6.86 -5.88 7.55
C LYS A 66 -6.66 -4.81 8.60
N MET A 67 -7.74 -4.39 9.27
CA MET A 67 -7.68 -3.36 10.33
C MET A 67 -6.76 -3.74 11.51
N THR A 68 -6.59 -5.03 11.78
CA THR A 68 -5.70 -5.52 12.84
C THR A 68 -4.22 -5.23 12.56
N GLU A 69 -3.82 -5.11 11.29
CA GLU A 69 -2.43 -4.85 10.90
C GLU A 69 -1.97 -3.44 11.31
N VAL A 70 -2.89 -2.48 11.32
CA VAL A 70 -2.61 -1.06 11.61
C VAL A 70 -1.95 -0.88 12.97
N ARG A 71 -2.50 -1.55 14.00
CA ARG A 71 -1.96 -1.49 15.36
C ARG A 71 -0.55 -2.08 15.42
N LEU A 72 -0.35 -3.26 14.82
CA LEU A 72 0.95 -3.92 14.77
C LEU A 72 2.01 -3.07 14.07
N VAL A 73 1.65 -2.44 12.95
CA VAL A 73 2.54 -1.54 12.23
C VAL A 73 2.95 -0.35 13.10
N LEU A 74 2.01 0.32 13.76
CA LEU A 74 2.30 1.48 14.59
C LEU A 74 3.22 1.11 15.77
N GLU A 75 2.93 0.00 16.46
CA GLU A 75 3.76 -0.50 17.57
C GLU A 75 5.19 -0.82 17.11
N GLU A 76 5.35 -1.55 16.01
CA GLU A 76 6.68 -1.93 15.53
C GLU A 76 7.45 -0.76 14.93
N ALA A 77 6.76 0.17 14.28
CA ALA A 77 7.35 1.40 13.78
C ALA A 77 7.92 2.27 14.91
N GLU A 78 7.18 2.40 16.01
CA GLU A 78 7.63 3.11 17.21
C GLU A 78 8.84 2.40 17.84
N ARG A 79 8.77 1.08 18.03
CA ARG A 79 9.87 0.28 18.59
C ARG A 79 11.16 0.37 17.79
N LEU A 80 11.07 0.39 16.46
CA LEU A 80 12.23 0.47 15.57
C LEU A 80 12.68 1.91 15.29
N ASN A 81 11.89 2.89 15.76
CA ASN A 81 12.01 4.31 15.45
C ASN A 81 12.10 4.56 13.92
N VAL A 82 11.12 4.06 13.19
CA VAL A 82 11.00 4.17 11.72
C VAL A 82 9.68 4.83 11.38
N VAL A 83 9.66 5.73 10.40
CA VAL A 83 8.41 6.26 9.84
C VAL A 83 7.92 5.27 8.78
N PRO A 84 6.78 4.58 9.00
CA PRO A 84 6.32 3.57 8.07
C PRO A 84 5.74 4.23 6.82
N ARG A 85 5.92 3.57 5.67
CA ARG A 85 5.26 3.90 4.40
C ARG A 85 4.10 2.94 4.19
N LEU A 86 2.89 3.48 4.12
CA LEU A 86 1.66 2.69 4.17
C LEU A 86 0.82 2.85 2.91
N GLY A 87 0.29 1.72 2.46
CA GLY A 87 -0.75 1.64 1.45
C GLY A 87 -2.06 1.16 2.06
N ILE A 88 -3.17 1.38 1.38
CA ILE A 88 -4.47 0.84 1.75
C ILE A 88 -4.98 -0.01 0.60
N ARG A 89 -5.30 -1.28 0.87
CA ARG A 89 -6.07 -2.08 -0.10
C ARG A 89 -7.55 -1.84 0.16
N ALA A 90 -8.23 -1.12 -0.72
CA ALA A 90 -9.65 -0.88 -0.59
C ALA A 90 -10.46 -1.93 -1.36
N ARG A 91 -11.60 -2.32 -0.80
CA ARG A 91 -12.56 -3.23 -1.44
C ARG A 91 -13.49 -2.44 -2.32
N LEU A 92 -13.64 -2.89 -3.57
CA LEU A 92 -14.57 -2.27 -4.50
C LEU A 92 -16.00 -2.77 -4.21
N ALA A 93 -16.95 -1.84 -4.16
CA ALA A 93 -18.37 -2.15 -4.00
C ALA A 93 -19.00 -2.66 -5.31
N SER A 94 -18.38 -2.38 -6.47
CA SER A 94 -18.91 -2.76 -7.77
C SER A 94 -18.71 -4.26 -8.02
N GLN A 95 -19.79 -5.02 -7.86
CA GLN A 95 -19.97 -6.32 -8.49
C GLN A 95 -19.99 -6.09 -10.01
N GLY A 96 -18.90 -6.37 -10.71
CA GLY A 96 -18.99 -6.62 -12.15
C GLY A 96 -19.89 -7.84 -12.33
N SER A 97 -21.01 -7.70 -13.04
CA SER A 97 -21.93 -8.79 -13.37
C SER A 97 -21.18 -9.89 -14.13
N GLY A 98 -20.81 -10.97 -13.46
CA GLY A 98 -20.09 -12.09 -14.07
C GLY A 98 -19.28 -12.93 -13.09
N LYS A 99 -18.49 -13.88 -13.61
CA LYS A 99 -17.67 -14.90 -12.90
C LYS A 99 -16.58 -14.34 -11.93
N TRP A 100 -16.63 -13.04 -11.61
CA TRP A 100 -15.58 -12.24 -10.95
C TRP A 100 -15.83 -12.00 -9.45
N GLN A 101 -16.87 -12.64 -8.91
CA GLN A 101 -17.35 -12.46 -7.53
C GLN A 101 -16.34 -12.88 -6.44
N SER A 102 -15.41 -13.79 -6.72
CA SER A 102 -14.57 -14.43 -5.70
C SER A 102 -13.32 -13.63 -5.32
N SER A 103 -12.85 -12.71 -6.16
CA SER A 103 -11.56 -12.01 -5.95
C SER A 103 -11.69 -10.52 -5.61
N GLY A 104 -12.74 -9.86 -6.12
CA GLY A 104 -12.89 -8.38 -6.04
C GLY A 104 -14.12 -7.85 -5.28
N GLY A 105 -15.01 -8.73 -4.80
CA GLY A 105 -16.28 -8.32 -4.20
C GLY A 105 -16.35 -8.40 -2.67
N GLU A 106 -17.57 -8.30 -2.12
CA GLU A 106 -17.91 -8.42 -0.69
C GLU A 106 -17.54 -9.78 -0.05
N LYS A 107 -17.11 -10.77 -0.85
CA LYS A 107 -16.53 -12.04 -0.39
C LYS A 107 -15.00 -12.13 -0.45
N SER A 108 -14.30 -11.08 -0.91
CA SER A 108 -12.84 -11.05 -0.93
C SER A 108 -12.25 -11.14 0.48
N LYS A 109 -11.25 -12.01 0.66
CA LYS A 109 -10.55 -12.24 1.94
C LYS A 109 -9.65 -11.08 2.37
N PHE A 110 -9.39 -10.14 1.46
CA PHE A 110 -8.41 -9.07 1.64
C PHE A 110 -8.99 -7.71 1.23
N GLY A 111 -8.53 -6.67 1.93
CA GLY A 111 -8.91 -5.29 1.71
C GLY A 111 -9.92 -4.75 2.74
N LEU A 112 -9.97 -3.44 2.83
CA LEU A 112 -10.83 -2.69 3.74
C LEU A 112 -12.11 -2.21 3.05
N ALA A 113 -13.24 -2.34 3.73
CA ALA A 113 -14.47 -1.66 3.32
C ALA A 113 -14.32 -0.13 3.44
N ALA A 114 -15.15 0.64 2.75
CA ALA A 114 -15.09 2.11 2.78
C ALA A 114 -15.16 2.69 4.21
N SER A 115 -16.01 2.12 5.07
CA SER A 115 -16.09 2.50 6.49
C SER A 115 -14.80 2.22 7.26
N GLN A 116 -14.14 1.10 6.97
CA GLN A 116 -12.85 0.73 7.58
C GLN A 116 -11.71 1.64 7.09
N VAL A 117 -11.75 2.07 5.82
CA VAL A 117 -10.78 3.05 5.29
C VAL A 117 -10.91 4.38 6.03
N LEU A 118 -12.14 4.87 6.26
CA LEU A 118 -12.36 6.09 7.04
C LEU A 118 -11.86 5.94 8.48
N GLN A 119 -12.15 4.81 9.13
CA GLN A 119 -11.63 4.50 10.46
C GLN A 119 -10.10 4.46 10.50
N LEU A 120 -9.46 3.88 9.48
CA LEU A 120 -8.00 3.86 9.36
C LEU A 120 -7.43 5.29 9.27
N VAL A 121 -8.01 6.14 8.43
CA VAL A 121 -7.61 7.54 8.31
C VAL A 121 -7.73 8.26 9.65
N ASP A 122 -8.81 8.04 10.40
CA ASP A 122 -8.98 8.63 11.73
C ASP A 122 -7.96 8.11 12.76
N ILE A 123 -7.64 6.82 12.74
CA ILE A 123 -6.58 6.24 13.59
C ILE A 123 -5.23 6.90 13.27
N MET A 124 -4.88 6.99 11.99
CA MET A 124 -3.61 7.58 11.56
C MET A 124 -3.55 9.08 11.86
N ARG A 125 -4.69 9.80 11.77
CA ARG A 125 -4.81 11.21 12.18
C ARG A 125 -4.55 11.38 13.66
N LYS A 126 -5.18 10.58 14.51
CA LYS A 126 -4.98 10.62 15.97
C LYS A 126 -3.54 10.27 16.38
N ALA A 127 -2.90 9.40 15.62
CA ALA A 127 -1.49 9.06 15.81
C ALA A 127 -0.51 10.12 15.25
N GLY A 128 -1.00 11.19 14.59
CA GLY A 128 -0.15 12.19 13.95
C GLY A 128 0.68 11.65 12.78
N ARG A 129 0.21 10.58 12.11
CA ARG A 129 0.94 9.85 11.05
C ARG A 129 0.19 9.79 9.72
N LEU A 130 -0.65 10.79 9.41
CA LEU A 130 -1.36 10.80 8.13
C LEU A 130 -0.42 10.77 6.92
N ASP A 131 0.73 11.42 7.01
CA ASP A 131 1.73 11.49 5.93
C ASP A 131 2.36 10.13 5.59
N SER A 132 2.20 9.14 6.48
CA SER A 132 2.59 7.75 6.21
C SER A 132 1.67 7.07 5.20
N LEU A 133 0.41 7.49 5.05
CA LEU A 133 -0.53 6.94 4.07
C LEU A 133 -0.25 7.54 2.68
N GLN A 134 0.33 6.75 1.78
CA GLN A 134 0.84 7.25 0.49
C GLN A 134 0.25 6.54 -0.73
N VAL A 135 -0.28 5.31 -0.57
CA VAL A 135 -0.73 4.49 -1.70
C VAL A 135 -2.14 3.99 -1.47
N LEU A 136 -2.97 4.05 -2.51
CA LEU A 136 -4.26 3.38 -2.57
C LEU A 136 -4.17 2.25 -3.60
N HIS A 137 -4.43 1.03 -3.16
CA HIS A 137 -4.30 -0.19 -3.95
C HIS A 137 -5.68 -0.85 -4.12
N PHE A 138 -5.96 -1.32 -5.33
CA PHE A 138 -7.13 -2.12 -5.65
C PHE A 138 -6.71 -3.32 -6.48
N HIS A 139 -7.35 -4.46 -6.26
CA HIS A 139 -7.11 -5.64 -7.08
C HIS A 139 -8.38 -5.95 -7.88
N LEU A 140 -8.35 -5.60 -9.15
CA LEU A 140 -9.24 -6.14 -10.18
C LEU A 140 -8.59 -7.47 -10.57
N GLY A 141 -9.31 -8.59 -10.53
CA GLY A 141 -8.73 -9.94 -10.66
C GLY A 141 -7.81 -10.14 -11.88
N SER A 142 -7.05 -11.25 -11.87
CA SER A 142 -5.89 -11.53 -12.72
C SER A 142 -6.09 -11.56 -14.25
N GLN A 143 -7.29 -11.30 -14.78
CA GLN A 143 -7.54 -11.20 -16.22
C GLN A 143 -8.59 -10.13 -16.53
N CYS A 144 -8.16 -8.86 -16.62
CA CYS A 144 -8.97 -7.83 -17.24
C CYS A 144 -8.73 -7.81 -18.77
N PRO A 145 -9.74 -8.03 -19.62
CA PRO A 145 -9.65 -7.58 -21.00
C PRO A 145 -9.64 -6.04 -20.98
N ILE A 146 -8.64 -5.45 -21.63
CA ILE A 146 -8.37 -4.00 -21.71
C ILE A 146 -9.58 -3.16 -22.17
N PHE A 147 -10.66 -3.78 -22.67
CA PHE A 147 -11.82 -3.11 -23.25
C PHE A 147 -12.92 -2.66 -22.26
N ALA A 148 -12.86 -3.01 -20.97
CA ALA A 148 -13.92 -2.68 -20.01
C ALA A 148 -13.72 -1.34 -19.25
N ILE A 149 -12.61 -0.64 -19.48
CA ILE A 149 -12.35 0.67 -18.85
C ILE A 149 -12.80 1.76 -19.83
N SER A 150 -14.12 1.96 -19.95
CA SER A 150 -14.69 3.11 -20.66
C SER A 150 -14.60 4.37 -19.78
N PRO A 151 -14.21 5.54 -20.33
CA PRO A 151 -13.91 6.76 -19.57
C PRO A 151 -14.99 7.35 -18.63
N PRO A 152 -16.32 7.23 -18.85
CA PRO A 152 -17.24 8.03 -18.05
C PRO A 152 -17.54 7.45 -16.66
N ALA A 153 -17.23 6.17 -16.41
CA ALA A 153 -17.46 5.56 -15.09
C ALA A 153 -16.38 5.87 -14.03
N CYS A 154 -15.21 6.35 -14.46
CA CYS A 154 -14.09 6.71 -13.55
C CYS A 154 -14.07 8.19 -13.12
N LEU A 155 -14.96 9.04 -13.67
CA LEU A 155 -14.94 10.48 -13.39
C LEU A 155 -15.51 10.85 -12.00
N GLY A 156 -16.12 9.91 -11.27
CA GLY A 156 -16.72 10.16 -9.95
C GLY A 156 -15.84 9.86 -8.73
N LEU A 157 -14.63 9.29 -8.90
CA LEU A 157 -13.77 8.84 -7.80
C LEU A 157 -12.36 9.47 -7.80
N THR A 158 -12.12 10.48 -8.64
CA THR A 158 -10.95 11.35 -8.51
C THR A 158 -11.20 12.41 -7.44
N THR A 159 -11.18 12.03 -6.16
CA THR A 159 -10.84 13.01 -5.12
C THR A 159 -9.37 13.38 -5.33
N LYS A 160 -9.16 14.53 -5.97
CA LYS A 160 -7.90 15.25 -6.09
C LYS A 160 -7.15 15.21 -4.75
N ALA A 161 -6.10 14.40 -4.67
CA ALA A 161 -5.04 14.61 -3.69
C ALA A 161 -4.20 15.81 -4.17
N HIS A 162 -4.70 17.01 -3.89
CA HIS A 162 -3.96 18.25 -4.04
C HIS A 162 -3.71 18.79 -2.63
N VAL A 163 -2.67 18.26 -1.96
CA VAL A 163 -2.12 18.90 -0.75
C VAL A 163 -1.26 20.07 -1.25
N ARG A 164 -1.90 21.23 -1.46
CA ARG A 164 -1.20 22.51 -1.57
C ARG A 164 -0.86 22.97 -0.16
N SER A 165 0.43 22.98 0.16
CA SER A 165 0.99 23.77 1.25
C SER A 165 0.87 25.26 0.92
N GLN A 166 -0.25 25.89 1.29
CA GLN A 166 -0.34 27.34 1.41
C GLN A 166 -1.14 27.67 2.66
N THR A 167 -0.44 28.00 3.74
CA THR A 167 -0.88 28.97 4.76
C THR A 167 0.26 29.20 5.76
N ALA A 168 1.13 30.16 5.44
CA ALA A 168 1.78 31.00 6.45
C ALA A 168 2.12 32.37 5.85
N ARG A 169 1.11 33.25 5.88
CA ARG A 169 1.16 34.71 6.09
C ARG A 169 1.77 35.63 5.01
N SER A 170 0.89 36.38 4.38
CA SER A 170 1.12 37.72 3.83
C SER A 170 1.04 38.80 4.92
N THR A 171 1.79 39.89 4.70
CA THR A 171 1.59 41.30 5.16
C THR A 171 1.70 41.55 6.69
N THR A 172 2.36 42.58 7.23
CA THR A 172 2.73 43.94 6.80
C THR A 172 3.64 44.54 7.89
N ALA A 173 4.73 45.23 7.52
CA ALA A 173 5.29 46.46 8.12
C ALA A 173 6.59 46.79 7.39
#